data_AF-A0A7W0FHN9-F1
#
_entry.id   AF-A0A7W0FHN9-F1
#
_cell.length_a   1.000
_cell.length_b   1.000
_cell.length_c   1.000
_cell.angle_alpha   90.00
_cell.angle_beta   90.00
_cell.angle_gamma   90.00
#
_symmetry.space_group_name_H-M   'P 1'
#
loop_
_entity.id
_entity.type
_entity.pdbx_description
1 polymer ?
#
loop_
_entity_poly.entity_id
_entity_poly.type
_entity_poly.pdbx_seq_one_letter_code
_entity_poly.pdbx_strand_id
1 'polypeptide(L)'
;MTNPHTNIMIIMIEQLQKLGIQSNDTVIVHASFKSLGITDPEDFILALIEVLGESGTLLMPALSFEQNPPNRHDSKTTPSNVGYLSEYFRTRTGTLRSLHPTHSVCGVGYHASELLEAHAQDTTPCGPNSPFNQLFSRQGKILMVGCGLEPNTSMHAVEEYAPPPYLFGLPMTYTITDAQGNTFDKNYIPHDFEGYTQRYDRVEGLLGAEGLQTGKVGAAKSYLLNSEILFERVLTMLKKDPFYFVDSDSDEGPGSFVYNSESNTIEKYISGRQVMTYGTSGKQ
;
A
#
# COMPACT_ATOMS: atom_id res chain seq x y z
N MET A 1 -32.86 12.93 21.56
CA MET A 1 -32.54 12.99 20.11
C MET A 1 -31.08 12.58 20.00
N THR A 2 -30.77 11.42 19.43
CA THR A 2 -29.37 11.02 19.19
C THR A 2 -28.80 11.88 18.06
N ASN A 3 -27.56 12.35 18.22
CA ASN A 3 -26.86 13.18 17.23
C ASN A 3 -26.71 12.38 15.91
N PRO A 4 -26.95 12.99 14.72
CA PRO A 4 -26.74 12.33 13.42
C PRO A 4 -25.40 11.59 13.28
N HIS A 5 -24.31 12.14 13.83
CA HIS A 5 -22.99 11.51 13.88
C HIS A 5 -22.98 10.21 14.70
N THR A 6 -23.69 10.19 15.82
CA THR A 6 -23.80 8.98 16.66
C THR A 6 -24.54 7.85 15.94
N ASN A 7 -25.60 8.17 15.17
CA ASN A 7 -26.34 7.13 14.44
C ASN A 7 -25.51 6.54 13.29
N ILE A 8 -24.73 7.35 12.56
CA ILE A 8 -23.95 6.85 11.42
C ILE A 8 -22.78 5.98 11.88
N MET A 9 -22.14 6.34 13.00
CA MET A 9 -21.05 5.57 13.58
C MET A 9 -21.54 4.20 14.06
N ILE A 10 -22.69 4.12 14.75
CA ILE A 10 -23.29 2.84 15.19
C ILE A 10 -23.55 1.92 14.00
N ILE A 11 -24.14 2.44 12.92
CA ILE A 11 -24.39 1.67 11.70
C ILE A 11 -23.09 1.13 11.11
N MET A 12 -22.03 1.95 11.04
CA MET A 12 -20.74 1.52 10.52
C MET A 12 -20.07 0.46 11.40
N ILE A 13 -20.17 0.57 12.73
CA ILE A 13 -19.66 -0.45 13.68
C ILE A 13 -20.32 -1.81 13.41
N GLU A 14 -21.65 -1.86 13.35
CA GLU A 14 -22.38 -3.11 13.07
C GLU A 14 -22.02 -3.70 11.70
N GLN A 15 -21.85 -2.84 10.70
CA GLN A 15 -21.47 -3.22 9.35
C GLN A 15 -20.04 -3.78 9.28
N LEU A 16 -19.08 -3.15 9.95
CA LEU A 16 -17.69 -3.61 10.05
C LEU A 16 -17.61 -4.96 10.75
N GLN A 17 -18.34 -5.13 11.86
CA GLN A 17 -18.42 -6.39 12.60
C GLN A 17 -19.03 -7.50 11.74
N LYS A 18 -20.15 -7.21 11.06
CA LYS A 18 -20.80 -8.16 10.15
C LYS A 18 -19.92 -8.55 8.96
N LEU A 19 -19.08 -7.64 8.48
CA LEU A 19 -18.13 -7.91 7.41
C LEU A 19 -16.97 -8.81 7.88
N GLY A 20 -16.71 -8.87 9.19
CA GLY A 20 -15.74 -9.76 9.82
C GLY A 20 -14.58 -9.06 10.53
N ILE A 21 -14.66 -7.74 10.74
CA ILE A 21 -13.71 -7.03 11.62
C ILE A 21 -14.06 -7.34 13.07
N GLN A 22 -13.05 -7.65 13.87
CA GLN A 22 -13.16 -8.06 15.26
C GLN A 22 -12.22 -7.23 16.14
N SER A 23 -12.49 -7.25 17.44
CA SER A 23 -11.57 -6.68 18.43
C SER A 23 -10.19 -7.31 18.27
N ASN A 24 -9.16 -6.49 18.46
CA ASN A 24 -7.74 -6.86 18.43
C ASN A 24 -7.18 -7.17 17.03
N ASP A 25 -7.99 -7.01 15.96
CA ASP A 25 -7.47 -7.13 14.60
C ASP A 25 -6.39 -6.06 14.31
N THR A 26 -5.46 -6.40 13.43
CA THR A 26 -4.65 -5.42 12.70
C THR A 26 -5.20 -5.28 11.30
N VAL A 27 -5.68 -4.09 10.94
CA VAL A 27 -6.39 -3.84 9.69
C VAL A 27 -5.72 -2.73 8.92
N ILE A 28 -5.38 -2.98 7.65
CA ILE A 28 -5.02 -1.92 6.70
C ILE A 28 -6.22 -1.57 5.83
N VAL A 29 -6.49 -0.27 5.67
CA VAL A 29 -7.68 0.23 5.00
C VAL A 29 -7.32 1.00 3.74
N HIS A 30 -7.93 0.62 2.62
CA HIS A 30 -7.95 1.37 1.37
C HIS A 30 -9.39 1.86 1.14
N ALA A 31 -9.60 3.16 1.00
CA ALA A 31 -10.96 3.69 0.96
C ALA A 31 -11.16 4.85 0.00
N SER A 32 -12.28 4.82 -0.73
CA SER A 32 -12.86 5.98 -1.38
C SER A 32 -13.80 6.68 -0.39
N PHE A 33 -13.37 7.82 0.16
CA PHE A 33 -14.18 8.57 1.13
C PHE A 33 -15.55 8.97 0.57
N LYS A 34 -15.59 9.38 -0.70
CA LYS A 34 -16.84 9.76 -1.38
C LYS A 34 -17.86 8.62 -1.40
N SER A 35 -17.40 7.38 -1.51
CA SER A 35 -18.26 6.19 -1.57
C SER A 35 -18.91 5.84 -0.22
N LEU A 36 -18.34 6.29 0.91
CA LEU A 36 -18.87 6.02 2.25
C LEU A 36 -20.24 6.67 2.49
N GLY A 37 -20.57 7.74 1.77
CA GLY A 37 -21.84 8.47 1.96
C GLY A 37 -21.92 9.23 3.28
N ILE A 38 -20.78 9.59 3.85
CA ILE A 38 -20.65 10.37 5.09
C ILE A 38 -19.98 11.72 4.80
N THR A 39 -20.11 12.67 5.71
CA THR A 39 -19.52 14.02 5.57
C THR A 39 -18.23 14.20 6.36
N ASP A 40 -18.11 13.53 7.51
CA ASP A 40 -16.93 13.62 8.38
C ASP A 40 -16.10 12.33 8.29
N PRO A 41 -14.84 12.37 7.84
CA PRO A 41 -13.95 11.21 7.87
C PRO A 41 -13.71 10.65 9.27
N GLU A 42 -13.84 11.47 10.31
CA GLU A 42 -13.64 11.04 11.69
C GLU A 42 -14.68 9.99 12.12
N ASP A 43 -15.93 10.08 11.63
CA ASP A 43 -16.98 9.10 11.94
C ASP A 43 -16.57 7.68 11.51
N PHE A 44 -15.87 7.54 10.38
CA PHE A 44 -15.39 6.24 9.89
C PHE A 44 -14.15 5.76 10.65
N ILE A 45 -13.21 6.66 10.94
CA ILE A 45 -11.99 6.34 11.70
C ILE A 45 -12.35 5.91 13.12
N LEU A 46 -13.26 6.62 13.79
CA LEU A 46 -13.72 6.28 15.13
C LEU A 46 -14.51 4.97 15.14
N ALA A 47 -15.36 4.71 14.14
CA ALA A 47 -16.05 3.43 14.02
C ALA A 47 -15.06 2.25 13.92
N LEU A 48 -13.98 2.40 13.15
CA LEU A 48 -12.91 1.38 13.07
C LEU A 48 -12.20 1.22 14.41
N ILE A 49 -11.76 2.31 15.04
CA ILE A 49 -11.07 2.27 16.34
C ILE A 49 -11.94 1.60 17.40
N GLU A 50 -13.25 1.92 17.44
CA GLU A 50 -14.20 1.33 18.37
C GLU A 50 -14.34 -0.19 18.18
N VAL A 51 -14.47 -0.67 16.93
CA VAL A 51 -14.56 -2.11 16.65
C VAL A 51 -13.27 -2.85 17.01
N LEU A 52 -12.12 -2.22 16.74
CA LEU A 52 -10.79 -2.79 16.96
C LEU A 52 -10.42 -2.84 18.45
N GLY A 53 -10.92 -1.91 19.25
CA GLY A 53 -10.65 -1.84 20.69
C GLY A 53 -9.19 -1.52 21.02
N GLU A 54 -8.85 -1.58 22.31
CA GLU A 54 -7.56 -1.11 22.83
C GLU A 54 -6.34 -1.89 22.32
N SER A 55 -6.51 -3.18 22.00
CA SER A 55 -5.43 -4.03 21.48
C SER A 55 -5.43 -4.15 19.96
N GLY A 56 -6.36 -3.48 19.26
CA GLY A 56 -6.40 -3.48 17.81
C GLY A 56 -5.48 -2.42 17.20
N THR A 57 -5.25 -2.53 15.89
CA THR A 57 -4.38 -1.61 15.14
C THR A 57 -5.01 -1.25 13.81
N LEU A 58 -5.13 0.05 13.55
CA LEU A 58 -5.63 0.60 12.29
C LEU A 58 -4.48 1.20 11.50
N LEU A 59 -4.35 0.77 10.24
CA LEU A 59 -3.36 1.26 9.29
C LEU A 59 -4.06 1.83 8.05
N MET A 60 -3.47 2.85 7.42
CA MET A 60 -3.87 3.31 6.09
C MET A 60 -2.63 3.67 5.27
N PRO A 61 -2.57 3.31 3.98
CA PRO A 61 -1.51 3.80 3.10
C PRO A 61 -1.51 5.32 3.03
N ALA A 62 -0.32 5.91 3.15
CA ALA A 62 -0.05 7.33 2.94
C ALA A 62 0.96 7.48 1.79
N LEU A 63 0.67 6.83 0.65
CA LEU A 63 1.60 6.76 -0.48
C LEU A 63 1.89 8.16 -1.02
N SER A 64 3.12 8.41 -1.40
CA SER A 64 3.65 9.71 -1.84
C SER A 64 4.65 9.51 -2.98
N PHE A 65 4.26 8.81 -4.04
CA PHE A 65 5.13 8.53 -5.20
C PHE A 65 5.19 9.69 -6.21
N GLU A 66 4.19 10.57 -6.28
CA GLU A 66 4.18 11.74 -7.18
C GLU A 66 4.64 13.01 -6.43
N GLN A 67 5.91 13.01 -6.02
CA GLN A 67 6.52 14.13 -5.29
C GLN A 67 6.97 15.26 -6.23
N ASN A 68 6.87 16.50 -5.75
CA ASN A 68 7.47 17.67 -6.39
C ASN A 68 8.11 18.59 -5.32
N PRO A 69 9.45 18.75 -5.27
CA PRO A 69 10.45 18.15 -6.15
C PRO A 69 10.50 16.61 -6.02
N PRO A 70 10.87 15.88 -7.10
CA PRO A 70 10.97 14.44 -7.04
C PRO A 70 12.10 13.99 -6.08
N ASN A 71 12.02 12.74 -5.64
CA ASN A 71 13.01 12.09 -4.78
C ASN A 71 13.23 12.76 -3.41
N ARG A 72 12.19 13.43 -2.89
CA ARG A 72 12.22 14.09 -1.59
C ARG A 72 10.99 13.74 -0.77
N HIS A 73 11.23 13.19 0.41
CA HIS A 73 10.18 12.83 1.33
C HIS A 73 10.43 13.41 2.72
N ASP A 74 9.43 14.05 3.28
CA ASP A 74 9.40 14.48 4.67
C ASP A 74 8.21 13.81 5.35
N SER A 75 8.49 13.02 6.37
CA SER A 75 7.49 12.23 7.08
C SER A 75 6.31 13.07 7.61
N LYS A 76 6.56 14.33 7.99
CA LYS A 76 5.55 15.25 8.51
C LYS A 76 4.83 16.04 7.43
N THR A 77 5.55 16.48 6.40
CA THR A 77 5.02 17.49 5.46
C THR A 77 4.68 16.96 4.08
N THR A 78 5.28 15.85 3.62
CA THR A 78 4.93 15.26 2.31
C THR A 78 3.51 14.70 2.36
N PRO A 79 2.56 15.22 1.56
CA PRO A 79 1.19 14.74 1.56
C PRO A 79 1.08 13.31 1.00
N SER A 80 -0.06 12.67 1.25
CA SER A 80 -0.44 11.45 0.56
C SER A 80 -1.13 11.76 -0.77
N ASN A 81 -0.91 10.89 -1.76
CA ASN A 81 -1.45 11.00 -3.11
C ASN A 81 -2.60 9.99 -3.38
N VAL A 82 -3.00 9.17 -2.41
CA VAL A 82 -3.97 8.06 -2.60
C VAL A 82 -5.36 8.28 -1.98
N GLY A 83 -5.73 9.54 -1.79
CA GLY A 83 -7.11 9.91 -1.47
C GLY A 83 -7.26 10.78 -0.23
N TYR A 84 -8.42 11.43 -0.13
CA TYR A 84 -8.73 12.38 0.93
C TYR A 84 -8.67 11.76 2.34
N LEU A 85 -9.17 10.53 2.51
CA LEU A 85 -9.16 9.88 3.82
C LEU A 85 -7.73 9.58 4.29
N SER A 86 -6.86 9.09 3.41
CA SER A 86 -5.46 8.84 3.72
C SER A 86 -4.74 10.11 4.19
N GLU A 87 -4.97 11.23 3.51
CA GLU A 87 -4.38 12.51 3.88
C GLU A 87 -4.96 13.08 5.19
N TYR A 88 -6.27 12.93 5.39
CA TYR A 88 -6.91 13.27 6.66
C TYR A 88 -6.31 12.45 7.80
N PHE A 89 -6.20 11.13 7.63
CA PHE A 89 -5.66 10.24 8.65
C PHE A 89 -4.20 10.55 8.96
N ARG A 90 -3.38 10.86 7.95
CA ARG A 90 -1.98 11.30 8.09
C ARG A 90 -1.83 12.55 8.96
N THR A 91 -2.74 13.51 8.82
CA THR A 91 -2.70 14.80 9.54
C THR A 91 -3.52 14.79 10.83
N ARG A 92 -4.30 13.72 11.08
CA ARG A 92 -5.06 13.52 12.30
C ARG A 92 -4.13 13.41 13.50
N THR A 93 -4.50 14.07 14.60
CA THR A 93 -3.73 14.04 15.85
C THR A 93 -3.63 12.63 16.40
N GLY A 94 -2.42 12.23 16.82
CA GLY A 94 -2.14 10.90 17.37
C GLY A 94 -1.83 9.83 16.33
N THR A 95 -1.91 10.14 15.02
CA THR A 95 -1.51 9.21 13.97
C THR A 95 0.01 9.20 13.78
N LEU A 96 0.59 8.00 13.73
CA LEU A 96 2.00 7.76 13.41
C LEU A 96 2.16 7.52 11.91
N ARG A 97 3.36 7.74 11.36
CA ARG A 97 3.69 7.44 9.95
C ARG A 97 5.04 6.73 9.85
N SER A 98 5.09 5.66 9.05
CA SER A 98 6.32 4.93 8.74
C SER A 98 7.24 5.74 7.82
N LEU A 99 8.55 5.56 7.94
CA LEU A 99 9.52 6.28 7.10
C LEU A 99 9.83 5.53 5.80
N HIS A 100 9.12 5.85 4.72
CA HIS A 100 9.43 5.36 3.37
C HIS A 100 9.03 6.41 2.31
N PRO A 101 9.88 6.72 1.31
CA PRO A 101 9.63 7.85 0.41
C PRO A 101 8.38 7.70 -0.45
N THR A 102 8.09 6.52 -1.00
CA THR A 102 6.94 6.32 -1.89
C THR A 102 5.75 5.63 -1.21
N HIS A 103 6.00 4.62 -0.38
CA HIS A 103 4.97 3.75 0.19
C HIS A 103 4.78 3.86 1.71
N SER A 104 4.97 5.04 2.29
CA SER A 104 4.70 5.21 3.73
C SER A 104 3.26 4.82 4.09
N VAL A 105 3.08 4.31 5.31
CA VAL A 105 1.80 3.94 5.91
C VAL A 105 1.60 4.77 7.17
N CYS A 106 0.37 5.13 7.46
CA CYS A 106 -0.03 5.76 8.71
C CYS A 106 -0.74 4.76 9.61
N GLY A 107 -0.68 4.95 10.93
CA GLY A 107 -1.35 4.05 11.85
C GLY A 107 -1.59 4.56 13.26
N VAL A 108 -2.55 3.93 13.93
CA VAL A 108 -2.88 4.11 15.35
C VAL A 108 -3.19 2.75 15.99
N GLY A 109 -3.08 2.67 17.31
CA GLY A 109 -3.40 1.45 18.07
C GLY A 109 -2.16 0.68 18.53
N TYR A 110 -2.40 -0.52 19.05
CA TYR A 110 -1.47 -1.24 19.91
C TYR A 110 -0.13 -1.57 19.24
N HIS A 111 -0.14 -2.01 17.98
CA HIS A 111 1.06 -2.39 17.23
C HIS A 111 1.57 -1.30 16.30
N ALA A 112 0.97 -0.10 16.30
CA ALA A 112 1.28 0.93 15.30
C ALA A 112 2.75 1.38 15.33
N SER A 113 3.32 1.66 16.50
CA SER A 113 4.72 2.10 16.61
C SER A 113 5.68 1.06 16.03
N GLU A 114 5.53 -0.20 16.47
CA GLU A 114 6.36 -1.33 16.06
C GLU A 114 6.34 -1.53 14.54
N LEU A 115 5.14 -1.59 13.95
CA LEU A 115 4.95 -1.83 12.52
C LEU A 115 5.52 -0.70 11.66
N LEU A 116 5.34 0.55 12.10
CA LEU A 116 5.70 1.72 11.30
C LEU A 116 7.20 2.05 11.39
N GLU A 117 7.83 1.85 12.56
CA GLU A 117 9.26 2.10 12.75
C GLU A 117 10.13 1.12 11.95
N ALA A 118 9.71 -0.14 11.86
CA ALA A 118 10.45 -1.19 11.15
C ALA A 118 10.64 -0.85 9.65
N HIS A 119 9.69 -0.15 9.03
CA HIS A 119 9.73 0.17 7.60
C HIS A 119 10.99 0.95 7.16
N ALA A 120 11.59 1.72 8.07
CA ALA A 120 12.80 2.47 7.79
C ALA A 120 14.01 1.58 7.41
N GLN A 121 13.94 0.28 7.69
CA GLN A 121 15.00 -0.69 7.35
C GLN A 121 14.93 -1.17 5.90
N ASP A 122 13.79 -1.03 5.23
CA ASP A 122 13.63 -1.52 3.86
C ASP A 122 14.20 -0.54 2.82
N THR A 123 14.70 -1.09 1.72
CA THR A 123 15.17 -0.33 0.55
C THR A 123 14.25 -0.52 -0.66
N THR A 124 13.12 -1.21 -0.49
CA THR A 124 12.05 -1.42 -1.47
C THR A 124 10.70 -1.04 -0.84
N PRO A 125 9.68 -0.69 -1.65
CA PRO A 125 8.47 -0.07 -1.11
C PRO A 125 7.57 -0.94 -0.23
N CYS A 126 7.61 -2.26 -0.39
CA CYS A 126 6.81 -3.22 0.34
C CYS A 126 7.68 -4.39 0.84
N GLY A 127 8.90 -4.07 1.28
CA GLY A 127 9.89 -5.03 1.76
C GLY A 127 9.47 -5.76 3.05
N PRO A 128 10.32 -6.66 3.57
CA PRO A 128 9.99 -7.52 4.72
C PRO A 128 9.64 -6.77 6.02
N ASN A 129 10.10 -5.53 6.18
CA ASN A 129 9.82 -4.72 7.37
C ASN A 129 8.66 -3.74 7.14
N SER A 130 8.10 -3.69 5.93
CA SER A 130 6.99 -2.81 5.60
C SER A 130 5.71 -3.25 6.33
N PRO A 131 4.84 -2.32 6.72
CA PRO A 131 3.53 -2.65 7.31
C PRO A 131 2.67 -3.52 6.39
N PHE A 132 2.87 -3.44 5.07
CA PHE A 132 2.20 -4.30 4.10
C PHE A 132 2.60 -5.76 4.24
N ASN A 133 3.91 -6.05 4.36
CA ASN A 133 4.43 -7.40 4.50
C ASN A 133 4.17 -7.97 5.90
N GLN A 134 4.40 -7.16 6.93
CA GLN A 134 4.19 -7.54 8.33
C GLN A 134 2.72 -7.85 8.66
N LEU A 135 1.78 -7.42 7.80
CA LEU A 135 0.37 -7.78 7.94
C LEU A 135 0.12 -9.28 7.78
N PHE A 136 0.93 -9.99 6.98
CA PHE A 136 0.77 -11.43 6.73
C PHE A 136 1.14 -12.28 7.94
N SER A 137 2.27 -11.98 8.58
CA SER A 137 2.76 -12.71 9.77
C SER A 137 1.87 -12.50 11.00
N ARG A 138 1.00 -11.49 10.97
CA ARG A 138 0.10 -11.11 12.08
C ARG A 138 -1.35 -11.50 11.84
N GLN A 139 -1.64 -12.30 10.82
CA GLN A 139 -3.02 -12.67 10.45
C GLN A 139 -3.92 -11.43 10.28
N GLY A 140 -3.33 -10.34 9.78
CA GLY A 140 -4.03 -9.08 9.60
C GLY A 140 -5.09 -9.16 8.50
N LYS A 141 -5.82 -8.05 8.36
CA LYS A 141 -6.91 -7.95 7.38
C LYS A 141 -6.73 -6.73 6.50
N ILE A 142 -7.17 -6.85 5.25
CA ILE A 142 -7.16 -5.74 4.29
C ILE A 142 -8.60 -5.37 4.01
N LEU A 143 -8.99 -4.15 4.37
CA LEU A 143 -10.34 -3.63 4.18
C LEU A 143 -10.34 -2.66 3.00
N MET A 144 -11.06 -3.03 1.93
CA MET A 144 -11.26 -2.22 0.74
C MET A 144 -12.66 -1.60 0.76
N VAL A 145 -12.78 -0.28 0.87
CA VAL A 145 -14.06 0.43 1.03
C VAL A 145 -14.34 1.32 -0.17
N GLY A 146 -15.26 0.88 -1.04
CA GLY A 146 -15.76 1.69 -2.15
C GLY A 146 -14.74 2.03 -3.24
N CYS A 147 -13.57 1.38 -3.24
CA CYS A 147 -12.47 1.56 -4.18
C CYS A 147 -12.21 0.34 -5.06
N GLY A 148 -13.01 -0.73 -4.92
CA GLY A 148 -12.77 -1.99 -5.61
C GLY A 148 -11.59 -2.76 -5.01
N LEU A 149 -11.05 -3.72 -5.77
CA LEU A 149 -9.91 -4.55 -5.37
C LEU A 149 -8.60 -4.13 -6.07
N GLU A 150 -8.68 -3.30 -7.11
CA GLU A 150 -7.52 -2.86 -7.90
C GLU A 150 -6.48 -2.07 -7.09
N PRO A 151 -6.82 -1.08 -6.25
CA PRO A 151 -5.82 -0.27 -5.55
C PRO A 151 -5.26 -0.95 -4.28
N ASN A 152 -5.00 -2.26 -4.35
CA ASN A 152 -4.56 -3.08 -3.24
C ASN A 152 -3.03 -3.17 -3.17
N THR A 153 -2.41 -2.19 -2.51
CA THR A 153 -0.94 -2.11 -2.33
C THR A 153 -0.35 -3.31 -1.59
N SER A 154 -1.12 -4.04 -0.78
CA SER A 154 -0.63 -5.27 -0.13
C SER A 154 -0.21 -6.36 -1.13
N MET A 155 -0.68 -6.30 -2.38
CA MET A 155 -0.22 -7.20 -3.45
C MET A 155 1.28 -7.06 -3.73
N HIS A 156 1.81 -5.84 -3.67
CA HIS A 156 3.24 -5.61 -3.87
C HIS A 156 4.09 -6.30 -2.82
N ALA A 157 3.62 -6.45 -1.57
CA ALA A 157 4.36 -7.19 -0.56
C ALA A 157 4.49 -8.69 -0.89
N VAL A 158 3.54 -9.26 -1.65
CA VAL A 158 3.63 -10.64 -2.16
C VAL A 158 4.53 -10.69 -3.40
N GLU A 159 4.41 -9.71 -4.30
CA GLU A 159 5.30 -9.59 -5.46
C GLU A 159 6.76 -9.43 -5.03
N GLU A 160 7.07 -8.64 -4.01
CA GLU A 160 8.44 -8.52 -3.49
C GLU A 160 8.98 -9.80 -2.85
N TYR A 161 8.09 -10.68 -2.36
CA TYR A 161 8.50 -12.00 -1.87
C TYR A 161 8.92 -12.94 -3.01
N ALA A 162 8.29 -12.81 -4.18
CA ALA A 162 8.64 -13.55 -5.40
C ALA A 162 8.66 -12.60 -6.61
N PRO A 163 9.72 -11.78 -6.75
CA PRO A 163 9.75 -10.64 -7.67
C PRO A 163 9.47 -11.06 -9.12
N PRO A 164 8.32 -10.67 -9.71
CA PRO A 164 8.11 -10.84 -11.14
C PRO A 164 9.03 -9.87 -11.89
N PRO A 165 9.35 -10.17 -13.17
CA PRO A 165 10.36 -9.42 -13.93
C PRO A 165 9.99 -7.96 -14.20
N TYR A 166 8.74 -7.56 -14.00
CA TYR A 166 8.27 -6.19 -14.19
C TYR A 166 8.31 -5.34 -12.91
N LEU A 167 8.61 -5.90 -11.73
CA LEU A 167 8.28 -5.22 -10.48
C LEU A 167 9.15 -3.98 -10.22
N PHE A 168 10.47 -4.09 -10.41
CA PHE A 168 11.42 -3.12 -9.91
C PHE A 168 12.03 -2.26 -11.01
N GLY A 169 12.15 -0.97 -10.72
CA GLY A 169 12.89 -0.02 -11.53
C GLY A 169 14.36 0.06 -11.15
N LEU A 170 15.02 1.11 -11.61
CA LEU A 170 16.43 1.35 -11.29
C LEU A 170 16.62 1.98 -9.91
N PRO A 171 17.70 1.62 -9.18
CA PRO A 171 18.03 2.26 -7.92
C PRO A 171 18.12 3.78 -8.06
N MET A 172 17.56 4.49 -7.08
CA MET A 172 17.61 5.95 -7.00
C MET A 172 17.79 6.41 -5.56
N THR A 173 18.44 7.55 -5.39
CA THR A 173 18.65 8.18 -4.08
C THR A 173 17.49 9.11 -3.75
N TYR A 174 16.91 8.94 -2.57
CA TYR A 174 15.94 9.87 -1.99
C TYR A 174 16.58 10.66 -0.86
N THR A 175 16.30 11.96 -0.79
CA THR A 175 16.54 12.74 0.42
C THR A 175 15.31 12.66 1.32
N ILE A 176 15.50 12.15 2.54
CA ILE A 176 14.43 11.83 3.49
C ILE A 176 14.61 12.67 4.74
N THR A 177 13.51 13.24 5.25
CA THR A 177 13.42 13.86 6.58
C THR A 177 12.51 13.02 7.49
N ASP A 178 13.07 12.51 8.60
CA ASP A 178 12.34 11.72 9.59
C ASP A 178 11.43 12.57 10.49
N ALA A 179 10.71 11.91 11.42
CA ALA A 179 9.78 12.59 12.31
C ALA A 179 10.48 13.46 13.37
N GLN A 180 11.79 13.28 13.57
CA GLN A 180 12.62 14.08 14.48
C GLN A 180 13.23 15.30 13.76
N GLY A 181 13.13 15.36 12.43
CA GLY A 181 13.68 16.42 11.59
C GLY A 181 15.10 16.16 11.10
N ASN A 182 15.62 14.93 11.26
CA ASN A 182 16.91 14.57 10.69
C ASN A 182 16.74 14.30 9.20
N THR A 183 17.62 14.89 8.39
CA THR A 183 17.63 14.71 6.94
C THR A 183 18.83 13.89 6.51
N PHE A 184 18.59 12.88 5.67
CA PHE A 184 19.63 11.99 5.13
C PHE A 184 19.26 11.48 3.74
N ASP A 185 20.27 11.06 2.99
CA ASP A 185 20.10 10.41 1.70
C ASP A 185 20.10 8.88 1.89
N LYS A 186 19.19 8.19 1.20
CA LYS A 186 19.16 6.71 1.18
C LYS A 186 18.76 6.21 -0.20
N ASN A 187 19.40 5.12 -0.62
CA ASN A 187 19.11 4.46 -1.89
C ASN A 187 17.92 3.53 -1.76
N TYR A 188 17.01 3.60 -2.73
CA TYR A 188 15.85 2.73 -2.86
C TYR A 188 15.78 2.15 -4.26
N ILE A 189 15.19 0.96 -4.36
CA ILE A 189 14.77 0.36 -5.63
C ILE A 189 13.24 0.56 -5.69
N PRO A 190 12.73 1.47 -6.55
CA PRO A 190 11.30 1.74 -6.63
C PRO A 190 10.58 0.60 -7.37
N HIS A 191 9.26 0.54 -7.22
CA HIS A 191 8.45 -0.19 -8.19
C HIS A 191 8.40 0.56 -9.52
N ASP A 192 8.44 -0.16 -10.64
CA ASP A 192 8.37 0.39 -11.99
C ASP A 192 7.45 -0.46 -12.88
N PHE A 193 6.16 -0.14 -12.84
CA PHE A 193 5.14 -0.82 -13.65
C PHE A 193 5.06 -0.28 -15.09
N GLU A 194 6.08 0.42 -15.59
CA GLU A 194 6.06 0.94 -16.96
C GLU A 194 5.88 -0.20 -17.98
N GLY A 195 4.82 -0.09 -18.80
CA GLY A 195 4.43 -1.09 -19.79
C GLY A 195 3.50 -2.18 -19.25
N TYR A 196 3.02 -2.04 -18.01
CA TYR A 196 2.11 -2.97 -17.36
C TYR A 196 0.96 -2.27 -16.64
N THR A 197 -0.26 -2.69 -16.97
CA THR A 197 -1.46 -2.36 -16.21
C THR A 197 -1.65 -3.37 -15.08
N GLN A 198 -1.72 -2.90 -13.83
CA GLN A 198 -1.95 -3.75 -12.65
C GLN A 198 -3.38 -4.32 -12.66
N ARG A 199 -3.52 -5.61 -12.31
CA ARG A 199 -4.77 -6.38 -12.33
C ARG A 199 -5.03 -7.10 -11.01
N TYR A 200 -4.95 -6.35 -9.91
CA TYR A 200 -5.19 -6.88 -8.57
C TYR A 200 -6.64 -7.25 -8.30
N ASP A 201 -7.58 -6.83 -9.16
CA ASP A 201 -8.96 -7.35 -9.18
C ASP A 201 -9.02 -8.88 -9.33
N ARG A 202 -8.03 -9.49 -10.01
CA ARG A 202 -7.98 -10.94 -10.25
C ARG A 202 -7.90 -11.78 -8.97
N VAL A 203 -7.57 -11.18 -7.82
CA VAL A 203 -7.60 -11.89 -6.52
C VAL A 203 -9.01 -12.34 -6.15
N GLU A 204 -10.07 -11.67 -6.63
CA GLU A 204 -11.46 -12.05 -6.34
C GLU A 204 -11.73 -13.52 -6.71
N GLY A 205 -11.21 -13.97 -7.84
CA GLY A 205 -11.36 -15.35 -8.31
C GLY A 205 -10.47 -16.38 -7.60
N LEU A 206 -9.53 -15.95 -6.75
CA LEU A 206 -8.53 -16.82 -6.11
C LEU A 206 -8.77 -17.08 -4.63
N LEU A 207 -9.43 -16.15 -3.92
CA LEU A 207 -9.48 -16.16 -2.46
C LEU A 207 -10.57 -17.06 -1.87
N GLY A 208 -11.61 -17.37 -2.64
CA GLY A 208 -12.77 -18.11 -2.12
C GLY A 208 -13.51 -17.36 -1.00
N ALA A 209 -14.47 -18.04 -0.38
CA ALA A 209 -15.23 -17.46 0.73
C ALA A 209 -14.39 -17.36 2.01
N GLU A 210 -13.35 -18.17 2.14
CA GLU A 210 -12.42 -18.14 3.26
C GLU A 210 -11.52 -16.88 3.25
N GLY A 211 -11.13 -16.42 2.06
CA GLY A 211 -10.18 -15.31 1.89
C GLY A 211 -10.81 -13.97 1.57
N LEU A 212 -12.07 -13.94 1.12
CA LEU A 212 -12.75 -12.71 0.70
C LEU A 212 -14.20 -12.67 1.20
N GLN A 213 -14.49 -11.67 2.03
CA GLN A 213 -15.84 -11.32 2.46
C GLN A 213 -16.30 -10.04 1.76
N THR A 214 -17.59 -9.95 1.44
CA THR A 214 -18.18 -8.76 0.80
C THR A 214 -19.36 -8.26 1.63
N GLY A 215 -19.47 -6.94 1.77
CA GLY A 215 -20.56 -6.32 2.48
C GLY A 215 -20.67 -4.83 2.18
N LYS A 216 -21.32 -4.10 3.10
CA LYS A 216 -21.40 -2.65 3.04
C LYS A 216 -20.72 -2.05 4.25
N VAL A 217 -20.06 -0.91 4.07
CA VAL A 217 -19.61 -0.02 5.15
C VAL A 217 -20.01 1.40 4.76
N GLY A 218 -20.81 2.05 5.60
CA GLY A 218 -21.59 3.23 5.19
C GLY A 218 -22.48 2.89 3.99
N ALA A 219 -22.41 3.72 2.96
CA ALA A 219 -23.05 3.50 1.66
C ALA A 219 -22.20 2.66 0.69
N ALA A 220 -20.92 2.41 0.99
CA ALA A 220 -19.98 1.79 0.07
C ALA A 220 -20.14 0.27 0.00
N LYS A 221 -19.96 -0.32 -1.19
CA LYS A 221 -19.60 -1.74 -1.32
C LYS A 221 -18.18 -1.91 -0.80
N SER A 222 -17.98 -2.90 0.07
CA SER A 222 -16.71 -3.14 0.72
C SER A 222 -16.31 -4.61 0.65
N TYR A 223 -15.00 -4.84 0.67
CA TYR A 223 -14.40 -6.16 0.70
C TYR A 223 -13.46 -6.25 1.90
N LEU A 224 -13.46 -7.41 2.55
CA LEU A 224 -12.51 -7.73 3.60
C LEU A 224 -11.73 -8.96 3.19
N LEU A 225 -10.41 -8.81 3.08
CA LEU A 225 -9.50 -9.86 2.69
C LEU A 225 -8.73 -10.36 3.90
N ASN A 226 -8.60 -11.68 4.00
CA ASN A 226 -7.68 -12.32 4.93
C ASN A 226 -6.25 -12.23 4.36
N SER A 227 -5.31 -11.61 5.09
CA SER A 227 -3.96 -11.36 4.56
C SER A 227 -3.16 -12.65 4.35
N GLU A 228 -3.30 -13.65 5.22
CA GLU A 228 -2.59 -14.94 5.14
C GLU A 228 -3.04 -15.73 3.91
N ILE A 229 -4.35 -15.83 3.68
CA ILE A 229 -4.91 -16.49 2.50
C ILE A 229 -4.54 -15.72 1.23
N LEU A 230 -4.58 -14.39 1.27
CA LEU A 230 -4.09 -13.56 0.15
C LEU A 230 -2.64 -13.90 -0.19
N PHE A 231 -1.76 -13.88 0.80
CA PHE A 231 -0.34 -14.19 0.61
C PHE A 231 -0.15 -15.59 0.00
N GLU A 232 -0.77 -16.63 0.57
CA GLU A 232 -0.63 -18.00 0.10
C GLU A 232 -1.08 -18.14 -1.37
N ARG A 233 -2.27 -17.65 -1.71
CA ARG A 233 -2.88 -17.82 -3.03
C ARG A 233 -2.19 -16.99 -4.10
N VAL A 234 -1.85 -15.74 -3.78
CA VAL A 234 -1.14 -14.84 -4.70
C VAL A 234 0.27 -15.34 -4.95
N LEU A 235 1.00 -15.75 -3.91
CA LEU A 235 2.35 -16.29 -4.05
C LEU A 235 2.35 -17.57 -4.89
N THR A 236 1.37 -18.46 -4.66
CA THR A 236 1.20 -19.68 -5.46
C THR A 236 0.97 -19.34 -6.93
N MET A 237 0.15 -18.32 -7.21
CA MET A 237 -0.12 -17.91 -8.58
C MET A 237 1.10 -17.26 -9.25
N LEU A 238 1.79 -16.33 -8.58
CA LEU A 238 3.00 -15.70 -9.10
C LEU A 238 4.11 -16.71 -9.43
N LYS A 239 4.25 -17.77 -8.62
CA LYS A 239 5.19 -18.87 -8.91
C LYS A 239 4.80 -19.67 -10.15
N LYS A 240 3.52 -19.77 -10.48
CA LYS A 240 3.00 -20.48 -11.64
C LYS A 240 3.04 -19.62 -12.91
N ASP A 241 2.65 -18.35 -12.76
CA ASP A 241 2.59 -17.36 -13.82
C ASP A 241 2.96 -15.99 -13.22
N PRO A 242 4.21 -15.53 -13.41
CA PRO A 242 4.68 -14.28 -12.83
C PRO A 242 3.99 -13.05 -13.42
N PHE A 243 3.24 -13.18 -14.53
CA PHE A 243 2.49 -12.09 -15.16
C PHE A 243 1.00 -12.10 -14.84
N TYR A 244 0.53 -13.04 -14.00
CA TYR A 244 -0.90 -13.22 -13.73
C TYR A 244 -1.61 -11.97 -13.21
N PHE A 245 -0.91 -11.08 -12.49
CA PHE A 245 -1.50 -9.86 -11.90
C PHE A 245 -1.24 -8.59 -12.70
N VAL A 246 -0.83 -8.72 -13.95
CA VAL A 246 -0.68 -7.59 -14.87
C VAL A 246 -1.25 -7.92 -16.24
N ASP A 247 -1.59 -6.88 -17.00
CA ASP A 247 -1.72 -6.95 -18.45
C ASP A 247 -0.56 -6.16 -19.05
N SER A 248 0.02 -6.64 -20.15
CA SER A 248 1.00 -5.84 -20.88
C SER A 248 0.29 -4.74 -21.66
N ASP A 249 0.81 -3.51 -21.57
CA ASP A 249 0.28 -2.36 -22.31
C ASP A 249 0.62 -2.43 -23.81
N SER A 250 1.48 -3.37 -24.22
CA SER A 250 1.89 -3.58 -25.62
C SER A 250 2.08 -5.06 -25.95
N ASP A 251 1.90 -5.44 -27.22
CA ASP A 251 2.23 -6.79 -27.70
C ASP A 251 3.76 -7.07 -27.70
N GLU A 252 4.59 -6.07 -27.37
CA GLU A 252 6.05 -6.09 -27.49
C GLU A 252 6.80 -6.61 -26.23
N GLY A 253 6.09 -6.97 -25.15
CA GLY A 253 6.65 -7.62 -23.95
C GLY A 253 7.39 -6.68 -22.97
N PRO A 254 7.90 -7.19 -21.82
CA PRO A 254 8.59 -6.37 -20.82
C PRO A 254 9.82 -5.67 -21.38
N GLY A 255 10.03 -4.43 -20.96
CA GLY A 255 11.34 -3.79 -21.12
C GLY A 255 12.40 -4.54 -20.31
N SER A 256 13.57 -4.81 -20.89
CA SER A 256 14.75 -5.35 -20.21
C SER A 256 15.77 -4.23 -19.95
N PHE A 257 16.53 -4.34 -18.86
CA PHE A 257 17.62 -3.42 -18.55
C PHE A 257 18.96 -4.07 -18.86
N VAL A 258 19.85 -3.34 -19.52
CA VAL A 258 21.21 -3.77 -19.88
C VAL A 258 22.20 -2.75 -19.36
N TYR A 259 23.23 -3.20 -18.64
CA TYR A 259 24.34 -2.32 -18.24
C TYR A 259 25.34 -2.20 -19.39
N ASN A 260 25.60 -0.97 -19.82
CA ASN A 260 26.62 -0.64 -20.80
C ASN A 260 27.90 -0.19 -20.08
N SER A 261 28.92 -1.05 -20.12
CA SER A 261 30.20 -0.80 -19.46
C SER A 261 31.03 0.30 -20.10
N GLU A 262 30.82 0.61 -21.39
CA GLU A 262 31.60 1.64 -22.10
C GLU A 262 31.13 3.04 -21.73
N SER A 263 29.82 3.24 -21.63
CA SER A 263 29.21 4.52 -21.27
C SER A 263 28.94 4.67 -19.77
N ASN A 264 29.12 3.60 -18.98
CA ASN A 264 28.73 3.53 -17.58
C ASN A 264 27.25 3.92 -17.35
N THR A 265 26.39 3.48 -18.28
CA THR A 265 24.94 3.73 -18.24
C THR A 265 24.17 2.43 -18.14
N ILE A 266 22.94 2.50 -17.62
CA ILE A 266 21.96 1.43 -17.75
C ILE A 266 20.99 1.81 -18.87
N GLU A 267 20.70 0.89 -19.77
CA GLU A 267 19.85 1.10 -20.94
C GLU A 267 18.60 0.23 -20.80
N LYS A 268 17.41 0.81 -21.00
CA LYS A 268 16.14 0.06 -21.06
C LYS A 268 15.84 -0.27 -22.52
N TYR A 269 15.50 -1.52 -22.78
CA TYR A 269 15.18 -2.06 -24.10
C TYR A 269 13.76 -2.63 -24.11
N ILE A 270 12.92 -2.24 -25.05
CA ILE A 270 11.61 -2.87 -25.28
C ILE A 270 11.65 -3.55 -26.65
N SER A 271 11.31 -4.84 -26.73
CA SER A 271 11.40 -5.64 -27.97
C SER A 271 12.76 -5.53 -28.69
N GLY A 272 13.86 -5.46 -27.92
CA GLY A 272 15.22 -5.34 -28.45
C GLY A 272 15.60 -3.96 -28.98
N ARG A 273 14.75 -2.94 -28.81
CA ARG A 273 15.08 -1.53 -29.11
C ARG A 273 15.36 -0.76 -27.83
N GLN A 274 16.46 -0.04 -27.79
CA GLN A 274 16.78 0.88 -26.70
C GLN A 274 15.73 2.00 -26.67
N VAL A 275 15.04 2.14 -25.54
CA VAL A 275 14.00 3.16 -25.35
C VAL A 275 14.44 4.26 -24.40
N MET A 276 15.30 3.97 -23.42
CA MET A 276 15.81 4.94 -22.43
C MET A 276 17.25 4.63 -21.99
N THR A 277 17.97 5.66 -21.54
CA THR A 277 19.34 5.57 -20.99
C THR A 277 19.43 6.31 -19.67
N TYR A 278 19.98 5.65 -18.65
CA TYR A 278 20.14 6.18 -17.29
C TYR A 278 21.62 6.28 -16.95
N GLY A 279 22.07 7.47 -16.52
CA GLY A 279 23.42 7.65 -16.00
C GLY A 279 23.57 6.99 -14.64
N THR A 280 24.62 6.20 -14.43
CA THR A 280 24.95 5.73 -13.07
C THR A 280 25.64 6.88 -12.34
N SER A 281 25.01 7.44 -11.31
CA SER A 281 25.60 8.52 -10.52
C SER A 281 26.70 7.95 -9.62
N GLY A 282 27.90 7.74 -10.19
CA GLY A 282 29.11 7.56 -9.42
C GLY A 282 29.61 8.92 -8.95
N LYS A 283 29.42 9.24 -7.66
CA LYS A 283 30.27 10.25 -7.00
C LYS A 283 31.71 9.73 -7.07
N GLN A 284 32.60 10.47 -7.75
CA GLN A 284 34.03 10.44 -7.44
C GLN A 284 34.26 11.00 -6.03
#